data_AF-A0A183D1Y8-F1
#
_entry.id   AF-A0A183D1Y8-F1
#
_cell.length_a   1.000
_cell.length_b   1.000
_cell.length_c   1.000
_cell.angle_alpha   90.00
_cell.angle_beta   90.00
_cell.angle_gamma   90.00
#
_symmetry.space_group_name_H-M   'P 1'
#
loop_
_entity.id
_entity.type
_entity.pdbx_description
1 polymer ?
#
loop_
_entity_poly.entity_id
_entity_poly.type
_entity_poly.pdbx_seq_one_letter_code
_entity_poly.pdbx_strand_id
1 'polypeptide(L)'
;MFVIVYIFFGIPLFLITLADLAKFCTEFINRVYAEVLKYKFVTSRKFHNRAEVPIHEIIIAGGEDEVAEFLWTHLENTHFVEVPFVIVYVLLFVYVIAASYLISRIEGWTIYDGFYFVMISVLTIGFGGSFKFFHFQRSVQIAQLINTLVSC
;
A
#
# COMPACT_ATOMS: atom_id res chain seq x y z
N MET A 1 -21.41 -4.21 -29.45
CA MET A 1 -21.06 -5.64 -29.67
C MET A 1 -19.64 -5.95 -29.21
N PHE A 2 -18.59 -5.33 -29.76
CA PHE A 2 -17.19 -5.59 -29.37
C PHE A 2 -16.87 -5.40 -27.87
N VAL A 3 -17.40 -4.35 -27.24
CA VAL A 3 -17.18 -4.08 -25.80
C VAL A 3 -17.76 -5.19 -24.91
N ILE A 4 -18.92 -5.74 -25.29
CA ILE A 4 -19.58 -6.79 -24.51
C ILE A 4 -18.74 -8.07 -24.52
N VAL A 5 -18.18 -8.42 -25.69
CA VAL A 5 -17.27 -9.59 -25.82
C VAL A 5 -15.98 -9.37 -25.03
N TYR A 6 -15.41 -8.16 -25.10
CA TYR A 6 -14.20 -7.81 -24.35
C TYR A 6 -14.41 -7.91 -22.83
N ILE A 7 -15.53 -7.40 -22.33
CA ILE A 7 -15.86 -7.46 -20.89
C ILE A 7 -16.10 -8.91 -20.46
N PHE A 8 -16.77 -9.72 -21.28
CA PHE A 8 -17.10 -11.11 -20.94
C PHE A 8 -15.86 -11.99 -20.74
N PHE A 9 -14.84 -11.85 -21.59
CA PHE A 9 -13.56 -12.58 -21.44
C PHE A 9 -12.54 -11.84 -20.57
N GLY A 10 -12.61 -10.51 -20.51
CA GLY A 10 -11.65 -9.67 -19.79
C GLY A 10 -11.80 -9.74 -18.27
N ILE A 11 -13.04 -9.71 -17.76
CA ILE A 11 -13.29 -9.83 -16.30
C ILE A 11 -12.69 -11.11 -15.72
N PRO A 12 -12.99 -12.33 -16.24
CA PRO A 12 -12.46 -13.55 -15.65
C PRO A 12 -10.93 -13.63 -15.74
N LEU A 13 -10.33 -13.18 -16.85
CA LEU A 13 -8.88 -13.13 -16.99
C LEU A 13 -8.24 -12.16 -15.98
N PHE A 14 -8.86 -10.99 -15.78
CA PHE A 14 -8.42 -10.00 -14.80
C PHE A 14 -8.57 -10.50 -13.36
N LEU A 15 -9.61 -11.27 -13.05
CA LEU A 15 -9.78 -11.87 -11.72
C LEU A 15 -8.70 -12.92 -11.42
N ILE A 16 -8.31 -13.73 -12.40
CA ILE A 16 -7.23 -14.71 -12.25
C ILE A 16 -5.92 -13.99 -11.96
N THR A 17 -5.57 -12.97 -12.76
CA THR A 17 -4.32 -12.23 -12.56
C THR A 17 -4.31 -11.47 -11.24
N LEU A 18 -5.45 -10.92 -10.82
CA LEU A 18 -5.58 -10.31 -9.50
C LEU A 18 -5.44 -11.32 -8.36
N ALA A 19 -5.95 -12.54 -8.51
CA ALA A 19 -5.82 -13.58 -7.50
C ALA A 19 -4.36 -14.01 -7.33
N ASP A 20 -3.64 -14.20 -8.42
CA ASP A 20 -2.20 -14.51 -8.39
C ASP A 20 -1.38 -13.38 -7.75
N LEU A 21 -1.71 -12.12 -8.08
CA LEU A 21 -1.09 -10.96 -7.45
C LEU A 21 -1.39 -10.89 -5.95
N ALA A 22 -2.64 -11.14 -5.54
CA ALA A 22 -3.04 -11.12 -4.14
C ALA A 22 -2.32 -12.22 -3.33
N LYS A 23 -2.10 -13.39 -3.94
CA LYS A 23 -1.30 -14.47 -3.32
C LYS A 23 0.13 -14.02 -3.09
N PHE A 24 0.77 -13.40 -4.08
CA PHE A 24 2.10 -12.82 -3.94
C PHE A 24 2.16 -11.72 -2.87
N CYS A 25 1.15 -10.84 -2.83
CA CYS A 25 1.06 -9.81 -1.79
C CYS A 25 0.93 -10.41 -0.38
N THR A 26 0.18 -11.49 -0.23
CA THR A 26 -0.01 -12.17 1.06
C THR A 26 1.30 -12.82 1.53
N GLU A 27 2.01 -13.50 0.65
CA GLU A 27 3.32 -14.10 0.92
C GLU A 27 4.36 -13.02 1.29
N PHE A 28 4.36 -11.90 0.57
CA PHE A 28 5.20 -10.75 0.87
C PHE A 28 4.88 -10.16 2.26
N ILE A 29 3.60 -9.99 2.61
CA ILE A 29 3.19 -9.49 3.93
C ILE A 29 3.65 -10.45 5.03
N ASN A 30 3.49 -11.77 4.84
CA ASN A 30 3.95 -12.78 5.80
C ASN A 30 5.46 -12.71 6.03
N ARG A 31 6.23 -12.51 4.95
CA ARG A 31 7.69 -12.32 5.03
C ARG A 31 8.08 -11.05 5.78
N VAL A 32 7.42 -9.91 5.49
CA VAL A 32 7.66 -8.65 6.20
C VAL A 32 7.28 -8.79 7.67
N TYR A 33 6.17 -9.44 7.96
CA TYR A 33 5.70 -9.69 9.32
C TYR A 33 6.73 -10.50 10.14
N ALA A 34 7.28 -11.57 9.57
CA ALA A 34 8.34 -12.35 10.20
C ALA A 34 9.61 -11.52 10.48
N GLU A 35 10.01 -10.66 9.54
CA GLU A 35 11.17 -9.76 9.74
C GLU A 35 10.91 -8.69 10.82
N VAL A 36 9.71 -8.13 10.89
CA VAL A 36 9.34 -7.14 11.93
C VAL A 36 9.33 -7.79 13.32
N LEU A 37 8.86 -9.03 13.44
CA LEU A 37 8.93 -9.78 14.69
C LEU A 37 10.38 -10.01 15.11
N LYS A 38 11.23 -10.51 14.21
CA LYS A 38 12.68 -10.69 14.49
C LYS A 38 13.32 -9.40 14.95
N TYR A 39 13.02 -8.28 14.29
CA TYR A 39 13.54 -6.97 14.68
C TYR A 39 13.09 -6.56 16.09
N LYS A 40 11.82 -6.80 16.44
CA LYS A 40 11.29 -6.51 17.79
C LYS A 40 11.92 -7.41 18.86
N PHE A 41 12.19 -8.68 18.57
CA PHE A 41 12.93 -9.58 19.50
C PHE A 41 14.38 -9.13 19.70
N VAL A 42 15.09 -8.75 18.63
CA VAL A 42 16.48 -8.27 18.70
C VAL A 42 16.57 -6.94 19.44
N THR A 43 15.62 -6.03 19.24
CA THR A 43 15.60 -4.74 19.95
C THR A 43 15.22 -4.91 21.42
N SER A 44 14.32 -5.85 21.75
CA SER A 44 13.89 -6.17 23.12
C SER A 44 15.01 -6.82 23.97
N ARG A 45 15.99 -7.45 23.32
CA ARG A 45 17.19 -8.03 23.97
C ARG A 45 18.03 -7.02 24.75
N LYS A 46 17.95 -5.72 24.42
CA LYS A 46 18.67 -4.66 25.17
C LYS A 46 17.95 -4.21 26.44
N PHE A 47 16.65 -4.52 26.60
CA PHE A 47 15.84 -3.93 27.68
C PHE A 47 15.39 -4.94 28.76
N HIS A 48 15.28 -6.25 28.47
CA HIS A 48 14.69 -7.19 29.42
C HIS A 48 15.54 -8.45 29.67
N ASN A 49 16.40 -8.40 30.70
CA ASN A 49 17.19 -9.51 31.27
C ASN A 49 16.34 -10.61 31.97
N ARG A 50 15.06 -10.81 31.65
CA ARG A 50 14.19 -11.69 32.46
C ARG A 50 12.97 -12.30 31.76
N ALA A 51 13.09 -12.74 30.52
CA ALA A 51 12.09 -13.66 29.97
C ALA A 51 12.76 -14.62 28.98
N GLU A 52 12.85 -15.88 29.39
CA GLU A 52 13.23 -17.01 28.57
C GLU A 52 12.23 -17.12 27.41
N VAL A 53 12.67 -16.78 26.20
CA VAL A 53 11.94 -17.09 24.98
C VAL A 53 12.86 -18.00 24.15
N PRO A 54 12.41 -19.22 23.78
CA PRO A 54 13.25 -20.21 23.13
C PRO A 54 13.55 -19.80 21.68
N ILE A 55 14.66 -19.07 21.49
CA ILE A 55 15.15 -18.64 20.17
C ILE A 55 15.68 -19.80 19.31
N HIS A 56 15.88 -20.98 19.91
CA HIS A 56 16.44 -22.14 19.22
C HIS A 56 15.49 -22.79 18.20
N GLU A 57 14.17 -22.62 18.30
CA GLU A 57 13.22 -23.15 17.30
C GLU A 57 13.13 -22.29 16.04
N ILE A 58 13.14 -20.96 16.17
CA ILE A 58 12.97 -20.03 15.03
C ILE A 58 14.16 -20.08 14.05
N ILE A 59 15.35 -20.49 14.53
CA ILE A 59 16.55 -20.61 13.69
C ILE A 59 16.56 -21.94 12.91
N ILE A 60 15.80 -22.95 13.35
CA ILE A 60 15.74 -24.29 12.73
C ILE A 60 14.51 -24.41 11.81
N ALA A 61 13.42 -23.69 12.10
CA ALA A 61 12.19 -23.66 11.33
C ALA A 61 12.31 -22.76 10.07
N GLY A 62 13.00 -23.26 9.05
CA GLY A 62 13.09 -22.64 7.72
C GLY A 62 11.91 -22.97 6.77
N GLY A 63 10.78 -23.47 7.30
CA GLY A 63 9.60 -23.84 6.52
C GLY A 63 8.43 -22.88 6.77
N GLU A 64 7.81 -22.37 5.71
CA GLU A 64 6.68 -21.42 5.77
C GLU A 64 5.50 -21.95 6.60
N ASP A 65 5.28 -23.27 6.58
CA ASP A 65 4.14 -23.95 7.20
C ASP A 65 4.24 -23.96 8.73
N GLU A 66 5.44 -24.22 9.25
CA GLU A 66 5.71 -24.30 10.69
C GLU A 66 5.90 -22.92 11.32
N VAL A 67 6.37 -21.93 10.54
CA VAL A 67 6.38 -20.52 10.96
C VAL A 67 4.95 -20.04 11.15
N ALA A 68 4.01 -20.43 10.28
CA ALA A 68 2.61 -20.12 10.50
C ALA A 68 2.10 -20.75 11.80
N GLU A 69 2.37 -22.03 12.07
CA GLU A 69 1.93 -22.73 13.30
C GLU A 69 2.54 -22.14 14.58
N PHE A 70 3.84 -21.82 14.57
CA PHE A 70 4.52 -21.12 15.66
C PHE A 70 3.96 -19.70 15.85
N LEU A 71 3.67 -19.00 14.74
CA LEU A 71 2.96 -17.73 14.82
C LEU A 71 1.60 -17.97 15.45
N TRP A 72 0.69 -18.78 14.92
CA TRP A 72 -0.65 -19.00 15.49
C TRP A 72 -0.65 -19.27 17.00
N THR A 73 0.29 -20.08 17.51
CA THR A 73 0.40 -20.42 18.94
C THR A 73 0.93 -19.28 19.83
N HIS A 74 1.81 -18.41 19.34
CA HIS A 74 2.42 -17.33 20.15
C HIS A 74 1.55 -16.07 20.32
N LEU A 75 0.33 -16.12 19.83
CA LEU A 75 -0.32 -14.98 19.20
C LEU A 75 -1.77 -14.85 19.66
N GLU A 76 -2.39 -15.99 19.88
CA GLU A 76 -3.60 -16.17 20.66
C GLU A 76 -3.52 -15.52 22.06
N ASN A 77 -2.33 -15.36 22.64
CA ASN A 77 -2.15 -14.76 23.98
C ASN A 77 -1.99 -13.22 24.00
N THR A 78 -1.85 -12.54 22.86
CA THR A 78 -1.72 -11.06 22.81
C THR A 78 -2.44 -10.48 21.61
N HIS A 79 -3.73 -10.17 21.77
CA HIS A 79 -4.54 -9.23 20.95
C HIS A 79 -4.12 -9.13 19.47
N PHE A 80 -4.14 -10.27 18.77
CA PHE A 80 -3.44 -10.39 17.49
C PHE A 80 -4.13 -9.76 16.28
N VAL A 81 -5.35 -9.30 16.46
CA VAL A 81 -6.16 -8.84 15.34
C VAL A 81 -5.60 -7.54 14.76
N GLU A 82 -4.91 -6.71 15.54
CA GLU A 82 -4.53 -5.34 15.12
C GLU A 82 -3.26 -5.26 14.26
N VAL A 83 -2.25 -6.09 14.54
CA VAL A 83 -0.94 -6.04 13.85
C VAL A 83 -1.04 -6.27 12.32
N PRO A 84 -1.82 -7.23 11.79
CA PRO A 84 -1.95 -7.39 10.34
C PRO A 84 -2.65 -6.21 9.67
N PHE A 85 -3.66 -5.59 10.32
CA PHE A 85 -4.31 -4.38 9.77
C PHE A 85 -3.36 -3.18 9.71
N VAL A 86 -2.49 -3.01 10.72
CA VAL A 86 -1.49 -1.94 10.73
C VAL A 86 -0.53 -2.07 9.54
N ILE A 87 -0.06 -3.28 9.23
CA ILE A 87 0.87 -3.50 8.10
C ILE A 87 0.19 -3.18 6.77
N VAL A 88 -1.05 -3.61 6.58
CA VAL A 88 -1.83 -3.31 5.36
C VAL A 88 -2.06 -1.79 5.23
N TYR A 89 -2.39 -1.10 6.33
CA TYR A 89 -2.58 0.35 6.33
C TYR A 89 -1.28 1.09 6.00
N VAL A 90 -0.14 0.66 6.56
CA VAL A 90 1.18 1.24 6.26
C VAL A 90 1.55 1.01 4.79
N LEU A 91 1.33 -0.19 4.25
CA LEU A 91 1.57 -0.50 2.84
C LEU A 91 0.73 0.39 1.91
N LEU A 92 -0.56 0.57 2.24
CA LEU A 92 -1.45 1.48 1.52
C LEU A 92 -0.95 2.92 1.58
N PHE A 93 -0.53 3.39 2.76
CA PHE A 93 -0.01 4.75 2.94
C PHE A 93 1.26 5.00 2.11
N VAL A 94 2.20 4.05 2.11
CA VAL A 94 3.42 4.11 1.28
C VAL A 94 3.06 4.10 -0.20
N TYR A 95 2.09 3.28 -0.62
CA TYR A 95 1.62 3.26 -2.01
C TYR A 95 1.07 4.61 -2.45
N VAL A 96 0.23 5.26 -1.62
CA VAL A 96 -0.35 6.57 -1.94
C VAL A 96 0.72 7.65 -2.06
N ILE A 97 1.69 7.68 -1.15
CA ILE A 97 2.80 8.65 -1.19
C ILE A 97 3.68 8.44 -2.43
N ALA A 98 4.08 7.19 -2.69
CA ALA A 98 4.94 6.87 -3.83
C ALA A 98 4.26 7.22 -5.16
N ALA A 99 2.99 6.86 -5.32
CA ALA A 99 2.20 7.18 -6.51
C ALA A 99 2.01 8.70 -6.68
N SER A 100 1.73 9.42 -5.59
CA SER A 100 1.60 10.89 -5.62
C SER A 100 2.90 11.57 -6.05
N TYR A 101 4.04 11.08 -5.52
CA TYR A 101 5.35 11.60 -5.89
C TYR A 101 5.67 11.32 -7.37
N LEU A 102 5.35 10.12 -7.85
CA LEU A 102 5.53 9.76 -9.26
C LEU A 102 4.70 10.67 -10.18
N ILE A 103 3.42 10.87 -9.86
CA ILE A 103 2.52 11.74 -10.65
C ILE A 103 2.99 13.19 -10.63
N SER A 104 3.45 13.69 -9.48
CA SER A 104 3.98 15.05 -9.35
C SER A 104 5.21 15.25 -10.23
N ARG A 105 6.06 14.23 -10.38
CA ARG A 105 7.24 14.28 -11.26
C ARG A 105 6.89 14.19 -12.74
N ILE A 106 5.88 13.39 -13.11
CA ILE A 106 5.48 13.21 -14.51
C ILE A 106 4.68 14.42 -15.03
N GLU A 107 3.70 14.88 -14.26
CA GLU A 107 2.79 15.96 -14.70
C GLU A 107 3.21 17.36 -14.20
N GLY A 108 4.26 17.45 -13.37
CA GLY A 108 4.73 18.72 -12.80
C GLY A 108 3.78 19.34 -11.78
N TRP A 109 2.85 18.54 -11.23
CA TRP A 109 1.82 19.00 -10.31
C TRP A 109 2.33 19.18 -8.89
N THR A 110 1.60 19.95 -8.08
CA THR A 110 1.88 20.04 -6.65
C THR A 110 1.60 18.69 -5.97
N ILE A 111 2.30 18.42 -4.86
CA ILE A 111 2.17 17.16 -4.13
C ILE A 111 0.73 16.94 -3.63
N TYR A 112 0.03 18.00 -3.26
CA TYR A 112 -1.35 17.92 -2.76
C TYR A 112 -2.36 17.53 -3.84
N ASP A 113 -2.17 18.02 -5.08
CA ASP A 113 -3.03 17.66 -6.21
C ASP A 113 -2.81 16.21 -6.65
N GLY A 114 -1.54 15.77 -6.65
CA GLY A 114 -1.18 14.37 -6.89
C GLY A 114 -1.77 13.43 -5.85
N PHE A 115 -1.73 13.80 -4.57
CA PHE A 115 -2.29 13.01 -3.48
C PHE A 115 -3.80 12.86 -3.62
N TYR A 116 -4.53 13.96 -3.90
CA TYR A 116 -5.97 13.91 -4.13
C TYR A 116 -6.34 12.99 -5.30
N PHE A 117 -5.59 13.06 -6.40
CA PHE A 117 -5.81 12.22 -7.57
C PHE A 117 -5.60 10.72 -7.27
N VAL A 118 -4.56 10.38 -6.49
CA VAL A 118 -4.31 9.00 -6.11
C VAL A 118 -5.39 8.50 -5.14
N MET A 119 -5.77 9.29 -4.13
CA MET A 119 -6.81 8.90 -3.17
C MET A 119 -8.15 8.64 -3.84
N ILE A 120 -8.58 9.49 -4.78
CA ILE A 120 -9.87 9.31 -5.48
C ILE A 120 -9.89 8.09 -6.41
N SER A 121 -8.71 7.69 -6.89
CA SER A 121 -8.51 6.51 -7.74
C SER A 121 -8.51 5.23 -6.91
N VAL A 122 -7.81 5.22 -5.77
CA VAL A 122 -7.75 4.08 -4.83
C VAL A 122 -9.10 3.82 -4.19
N LEU A 123 -9.84 4.88 -3.81
CA LEU A 123 -11.21 4.78 -3.30
C LEU A 123 -12.24 4.41 -4.38
N THR A 124 -11.79 4.21 -5.64
CA THR A 124 -12.58 3.86 -6.82
C THR A 124 -13.78 4.78 -7.10
N ILE A 125 -13.79 5.98 -6.50
CA ILE A 125 -14.82 7.01 -6.72
C ILE A 125 -14.80 7.47 -8.19
N GLY A 126 -13.61 7.56 -8.79
CA GLY A 126 -13.47 7.56 -10.24
C GLY A 126 -14.12 8.72 -11.01
N PHE A 127 -14.14 9.95 -10.46
CA PHE A 127 -14.68 11.14 -11.14
C PHE A 127 -13.84 11.64 -12.35
N GLY A 128 -13.11 10.76 -13.05
CA GLY A 128 -11.96 11.03 -13.92
C GLY A 128 -12.10 12.10 -15.02
N GLY A 129 -13.29 12.64 -15.28
CA GLY A 129 -13.51 13.76 -16.21
C GLY A 129 -13.56 15.16 -15.54
N SER A 130 -14.08 15.29 -14.34
CA SER A 130 -14.37 16.63 -13.76
C SER A 130 -13.17 17.25 -13.05
N PHE A 131 -12.34 16.46 -12.38
CA PHE A 131 -11.24 16.99 -11.56
C PHE A 131 -10.00 17.38 -12.37
N LYS A 132 -9.56 16.51 -13.29
CA LYS A 132 -8.42 16.80 -14.19
C LYS A 132 -8.70 18.02 -15.09
N PHE A 133 -9.93 18.17 -15.55
CA PHE A 133 -10.39 19.34 -16.32
C PHE A 133 -10.46 20.61 -15.46
N PHE A 134 -11.00 20.54 -14.25
CA PHE A 134 -11.10 21.70 -13.35
C PHE A 134 -9.72 22.22 -12.90
N HIS A 135 -8.76 21.32 -12.64
CA HIS A 135 -7.41 21.73 -12.24
C HIS A 135 -6.60 22.31 -13.40
N PHE A 136 -6.68 21.72 -14.59
CA PHE A 136 -6.05 22.26 -15.80
C PHE A 136 -6.59 23.67 -16.15
N GLN A 137 -7.92 23.86 -16.07
CA GLN A 137 -8.55 25.16 -16.32
C GLN A 137 -8.12 26.22 -15.30
N ARG A 138 -7.99 25.86 -14.02
CA ARG A 138 -7.64 26.77 -12.93
C ARG A 138 -6.16 27.19 -12.98
N SER A 139 -5.25 26.28 -13.31
CA SER A 139 -3.83 26.59 -13.52
C SER A 139 -3.60 27.54 -14.70
N VAL A 140 -4.36 27.37 -15.79
CA VAL A 140 -4.32 28.28 -16.96
C VAL A 140 -4.86 29.66 -16.59
N GLN A 141 -5.98 29.75 -15.86
CA GLN A 141 -6.53 31.05 -15.43
C GLN A 141 -5.59 31.80 -14.48
N ILE A 142 -4.94 31.11 -13.54
CA ILE A 142 -3.97 31.74 -12.63
C ILE A 142 -2.74 32.23 -13.40
N ALA A 143 -2.22 31.44 -14.34
CA ALA A 143 -1.10 31.85 -15.19
C ALA A 143 -1.43 33.08 -16.05
N GLN A 144 -2.65 33.16 -16.61
CA GLN A 144 -3.10 34.34 -17.35
C GLN A 144 -3.33 35.57 -16.45
N LEU A 145 -3.89 35.38 -15.25
CA LEU A 145 -4.06 36.46 -14.26
C LEU A 145 -2.71 37.05 -13.82
N ILE A 146 -1.71 36.21 -13.58
CA ILE A 146 -0.36 36.65 -13.22
C ILE A 146 0.29 37.40 -14.39
N ASN A 147 0.22 36.88 -15.62
CA ASN A 147 0.76 37.59 -16.79
C ASN A 147 0.06 38.94 -17.04
N THR A 148 -1.24 39.04 -16.77
CA THR A 148 -1.99 40.31 -16.91
C THR A 148 -1.61 41.30 -15.80
N LEU A 149 -1.38 40.84 -14.57
CA LEU A 149 -0.93 41.67 -13.46
C LEU A 149 0.53 42.14 -13.58
N VAL A 150 1.39 41.36 -14.25
CA VAL A 150 2.81 41.71 -14.47
C VAL A 150 2.99 42.62 -15.70
N SER A 151 2.02 42.65 -16.62
CA SER A 151 2.01 43.56 -17.78
C SER A 151 1.28 44.89 -17.57
N CYS A 152 0.74 45.15 -16.38
CA CYS A 152 0.27 46.48 -15.96
C CYS A 152 1.31 47.16 -15.08
#